data_AF-A0A5C9EHA3-F1
#
_entry.id   AF-A0A5C9EHA3-F1
#
_cell.length_a   1.000
_cell.length_b   1.000
_cell.length_c   1.000
_cell.angle_alpha   90.00
_cell.angle_beta   90.00
_cell.angle_gamma   90.00
#
_symmetry.space_group_name_H-M   'P 1'
#
loop_
_entity.id
_entity.type
_entity.pdbx_description
1 polymer ?
#
loop_
_entity_poly.entity_id
_entity_poly.type
_entity_poly.pdbx_seq_one_letter_code
_entity_poly.pdbx_strand_id
1 'polypeptide(L)'
;MSIKNQFEQIRDSTNPNKINDFIITLTKEPQKEHLNFVDFFIEHFSEQLLNKIKINLVYLIGVLSHKVYLEDKYLKFLVKHYYTSDRWVRNEIIKAFKKIAEFQNLEEQFMDLISNSLKEEYVPIIINALDSLWNCDALLQTHLKNILFVIDHESSQISTKAKALLKREVKSYTDLFQFLNEENSYKRLNKPQFRALLLTFFDSVFALEEFKTLIVASNWDLDEKNTYLRELETFEKILLRKSTL
;
A
#
# COMPACT_ATOMS: atom_id res chain seq x y z
N MET A 1 -29.14 10.95 25.39
CA MET A 1 -29.92 11.15 24.14
C MET A 1 -29.57 9.99 23.22
N SER A 2 -30.55 9.30 22.62
CA SER A 2 -30.27 8.16 21.75
C SER A 2 -29.58 8.60 20.45
N ILE A 3 -28.78 7.70 19.84
CA ILE A 3 -28.11 7.97 18.56
C ILE A 3 -29.12 8.36 17.48
N LYS A 4 -30.28 7.70 17.46
CA LYS A 4 -31.38 8.02 16.53
C LYS A 4 -31.87 9.45 16.67
N ASN A 5 -32.06 9.94 17.89
CA ASN A 5 -32.50 11.31 18.13
C ASN A 5 -31.42 12.33 17.74
N GLN A 6 -30.14 12.00 17.92
CA GLN A 6 -29.04 12.84 17.43
C GLN A 6 -29.01 12.89 15.90
N PHE A 7 -29.23 11.76 15.24
CA PHE A 7 -29.30 11.69 13.79
C PHE A 7 -30.46 12.52 13.23
N GLU A 8 -31.65 12.45 13.83
CA GLU A 8 -32.80 13.25 13.41
C GLU A 8 -32.52 14.76 13.41
N GLN A 9 -31.66 15.24 14.32
CA GLN A 9 -31.27 16.65 14.39
C GLN A 9 -30.30 17.08 13.27
N ILE A 10 -29.54 16.13 12.72
CA ILE A 10 -28.53 16.42 11.69
C ILE A 10 -28.92 15.95 10.30
N ARG A 11 -29.96 15.11 10.17
CA ARG A 11 -30.42 14.52 8.91
C ARG A 11 -30.61 15.55 7.81
N ASP A 12 -31.25 16.66 8.16
CA ASP A 12 -31.58 17.75 7.24
C ASP A 12 -30.68 18.99 7.46
N SER A 13 -29.60 18.83 8.25
CA SER A 13 -28.66 19.91 8.56
C SER A 13 -27.69 20.14 7.40
N THR A 14 -27.43 21.40 7.07
CA THR A 14 -26.35 21.81 6.15
C THR A 14 -25.08 22.24 6.89
N ASN A 15 -25.09 22.22 8.23
CA ASN A 15 -23.95 22.59 9.06
C ASN A 15 -22.94 21.43 9.16
N PRO A 16 -21.75 21.54 8.55
CA PRO A 16 -20.78 20.44 8.54
C PRO A 16 -20.22 20.12 9.91
N ASN A 17 -20.12 21.09 10.82
CA ASN A 17 -19.57 20.87 12.16
C ASN A 17 -20.47 19.95 12.97
N LYS A 18 -21.78 20.20 12.98
CA LYS A 18 -22.75 19.34 13.66
C LYS A 18 -22.75 17.91 13.13
N ILE A 19 -22.62 17.76 11.81
CA ILE A 19 -22.54 16.45 11.15
C ILE A 19 -21.24 15.75 11.55
N ASN A 20 -20.10 16.47 11.50
CA ASN A 20 -18.82 15.93 11.90
C ASN A 20 -18.82 15.48 13.37
N ASP A 21 -19.38 16.27 14.29
CA ASP A 21 -19.49 15.91 15.71
C ASP A 21 -20.31 14.62 15.89
N PHE A 22 -21.38 14.44 15.11
CA PHE A 22 -22.15 13.21 15.09
C PHE A 22 -21.33 12.03 14.54
N ILE A 23 -20.66 12.18 13.40
CA ILE A 23 -19.80 11.14 12.82
C ILE A 23 -18.74 10.71 13.83
N ILE A 24 -18.06 11.67 14.48
CA ILE A 24 -17.06 11.39 15.52
C ILE A 24 -17.68 10.65 16.70
N THR A 25 -18.91 10.96 17.09
CA THR A 25 -19.63 10.23 18.14
C THR A 25 -19.81 8.75 17.76
N LEU A 26 -20.17 8.45 16.50
CA LEU A 26 -20.30 7.07 16.01
C LEU A 26 -18.98 6.27 16.06
N THR A 27 -17.83 6.95 15.97
CA THR A 27 -16.51 6.29 15.98
C THR A 27 -16.06 5.80 17.35
N LYS A 28 -16.65 6.34 18.44
CA LYS A 28 -16.28 5.96 19.81
C LYS A 28 -16.78 4.57 20.17
N GLU A 29 -17.97 4.22 19.69
CA GLU A 29 -18.60 2.90 19.88
C GLU A 29 -19.20 2.44 18.55
N PRO A 30 -18.37 1.95 17.60
CA PRO A 30 -18.83 1.57 16.28
C PRO A 30 -19.74 0.34 16.34
N GLN A 31 -20.92 0.44 15.72
CA GLN A 31 -21.91 -0.63 15.63
C GLN A 31 -22.32 -0.84 14.17
N LYS A 32 -22.77 -2.06 13.84
CA LYS A 32 -23.13 -2.42 12.46
C LYS A 32 -24.22 -1.52 11.89
N GLU A 33 -25.18 -1.14 12.72
CA GLU A 33 -26.29 -0.28 12.41
C GLU A 33 -25.85 1.13 11.99
N HIS A 34 -24.62 1.55 12.35
CA HIS A 34 -24.09 2.85 11.94
C HIS A 34 -23.80 2.93 10.45
N LEU A 35 -23.68 1.79 9.75
CA LEU A 35 -23.58 1.77 8.28
C LEU A 35 -24.82 2.39 7.62
N ASN A 36 -26.01 2.31 8.24
CA ASN A 36 -27.21 2.96 7.73
C ASN A 36 -27.07 4.50 7.70
N PHE A 37 -26.31 5.08 8.65
CA PHE A 37 -26.04 6.53 8.64
C PHE A 37 -25.00 6.88 7.58
N VAL A 38 -24.00 6.03 7.38
CA VAL A 38 -23.01 6.18 6.30
C VAL A 38 -23.70 6.16 4.95
N ASP A 39 -24.59 5.19 4.71
CA ASP A 39 -25.40 5.09 3.49
C ASP A 39 -26.19 6.37 3.25
N PHE A 40 -26.89 6.84 4.28
CA PHE A 40 -27.65 8.08 4.19
C PHE A 40 -26.76 9.26 3.76
N PHE A 41 -25.59 9.44 4.38
CA PHE A 41 -24.68 10.53 4.02
C PHE A 41 -24.19 10.41 2.58
N ILE A 42 -23.77 9.21 2.15
CA ILE A 42 -23.25 8.98 0.78
C ILE A 42 -24.33 9.23 -0.27
N GLU A 43 -25.56 8.82 -0.02
CA GLU A 43 -26.65 8.86 -1.01
C GLU A 43 -27.37 10.21 -1.08
N HIS A 44 -27.50 10.92 0.06
CA HIS A 44 -28.40 12.07 0.16
C HIS A 44 -27.67 13.42 0.29
N PHE A 45 -26.40 13.44 0.70
CA PHE A 45 -25.69 14.71 0.83
C PHE A 45 -25.12 15.19 -0.50
N SER A 46 -25.25 16.50 -0.74
CA SER A 46 -24.59 17.15 -1.88
C SER A 46 -23.08 16.96 -1.83
N GLU A 47 -22.44 16.94 -3.00
CA GLU A 47 -20.98 16.82 -3.12
C GLU A 47 -20.23 17.93 -2.34
N GLN A 48 -20.79 19.15 -2.31
CA GLN A 48 -20.22 20.26 -1.54
C GLN A 48 -20.22 19.97 -0.03
N LEU A 49 -21.30 19.38 0.49
CA LEU A 49 -21.39 19.03 1.91
C LEU A 49 -20.52 17.82 2.24
N LEU A 50 -20.55 16.78 1.39
CA LEU A 50 -19.69 15.61 1.50
C LEU A 50 -18.22 16.00 1.57
N ASN A 51 -17.77 16.92 0.71
CA ASN A 51 -16.39 17.39 0.73
C ASN A 51 -15.95 18.04 2.05
N LYS A 52 -16.89 18.59 2.85
CA LYS A 52 -16.61 19.20 4.15
C LYS A 52 -16.59 18.20 5.31
N ILE A 53 -17.16 17.01 5.13
CA ILE A 53 -17.25 15.97 6.18
C ILE A 53 -16.45 14.70 5.83
N LYS A 54 -15.99 14.57 4.57
CA LYS A 54 -15.45 13.33 4.00
C LYS A 54 -14.34 12.70 4.82
N ILE A 55 -13.43 13.48 5.40
CA ILE A 55 -12.31 12.93 6.17
C ILE A 55 -12.81 12.14 7.39
N ASN A 56 -13.82 12.66 8.09
CA ASN A 56 -14.42 11.97 9.24
C ASN A 56 -15.29 10.81 8.80
N LEU A 57 -15.97 10.93 7.65
CA LEU A 57 -16.75 9.84 7.08
C LEU A 57 -15.87 8.65 6.66
N VAL A 58 -14.74 8.92 6.00
CA VAL A 58 -13.71 7.93 5.67
C VAL A 58 -13.15 7.28 6.94
N TYR A 59 -12.84 8.09 7.95
CA TYR A 59 -12.37 7.58 9.24
C TYR A 59 -13.40 6.63 9.88
N LEU A 60 -14.69 6.99 9.89
CA LEU A 60 -15.77 6.14 10.40
C LEU A 60 -15.88 4.82 9.61
N ILE A 61 -15.81 4.86 8.28
CA ILE A 61 -15.82 3.64 7.44
C ILE A 61 -14.68 2.70 7.87
N GLY A 62 -13.46 3.22 8.02
CA GLY A 62 -12.32 2.40 8.48
C GLY A 62 -12.48 1.89 9.92
N VAL A 63 -13.14 2.63 10.81
CA VAL A 63 -13.43 2.14 12.18
C VAL A 63 -14.47 1.02 12.15
N LEU A 64 -15.50 1.13 11.32
CA LEU A 64 -16.56 0.13 11.20
C LEU A 64 -16.06 -1.21 10.61
N SER A 65 -15.04 -1.18 9.75
CA SER A 65 -14.48 -2.39 9.12
C SER A 65 -13.91 -3.40 10.12
N HIS A 66 -13.54 -2.98 11.34
CA HIS A 66 -13.08 -3.90 12.38
C HIS A 66 -14.20 -4.74 13.02
N LYS A 67 -15.46 -4.38 12.77
CA LYS A 67 -16.63 -5.01 13.39
C LYS A 67 -17.52 -5.69 12.36
N VAL A 68 -17.45 -5.26 11.11
CA VAL A 68 -18.39 -5.66 10.06
C VAL A 68 -17.67 -5.76 8.74
N TYR A 69 -18.00 -6.78 7.96
CA TYR A 69 -17.65 -6.85 6.56
C TYR A 69 -18.29 -5.70 5.79
N LEU A 70 -17.47 -4.91 5.09
CA LEU A 70 -17.92 -3.79 4.28
C LEU A 70 -18.24 -4.24 2.86
N GLU A 71 -19.44 -3.88 2.41
CA GLU A 71 -19.86 -4.02 1.03
C GLU A 71 -19.03 -3.12 0.09
N ASP A 72 -18.90 -3.56 -1.16
CA ASP A 72 -18.23 -2.87 -2.25
C ASP A 72 -18.56 -1.38 -2.41
N LYS A 73 -19.80 -0.98 -2.13
CA LYS A 73 -20.24 0.41 -2.27
C LYS A 73 -19.39 1.36 -1.41
N TYR A 74 -18.98 0.92 -0.21
CA TYR A 74 -18.10 1.71 0.67
C TYR A 74 -16.69 1.78 0.12
N LEU A 75 -16.15 0.68 -0.39
CA LEU A 75 -14.80 0.65 -0.97
C LEU A 75 -14.75 1.49 -2.27
N LYS A 76 -15.78 1.41 -3.12
CA LYS A 76 -15.94 2.25 -4.32
C LYS A 76 -16.06 3.74 -3.97
N PHE A 77 -16.73 4.08 -2.87
CA PHE A 77 -16.74 5.45 -2.33
C PHE A 77 -15.32 5.91 -1.96
N LEU A 78 -14.54 5.08 -1.26
CA LEU A 78 -13.14 5.38 -0.92
C LEU A 78 -12.28 5.61 -2.17
N VAL A 79 -12.37 4.71 -3.16
CA VAL A 79 -11.65 4.83 -4.45
C VAL A 79 -11.99 6.13 -5.16
N LYS A 80 -13.28 6.44 -5.30
CA LYS A 80 -13.76 7.66 -5.97
C LYS A 80 -13.17 8.91 -5.33
N HIS A 81 -13.13 8.96 -4.00
CA HIS A 81 -12.64 10.13 -3.28
C HIS A 81 -11.11 10.21 -3.20
N TYR A 82 -10.38 9.11 -3.41
CA TYR A 82 -8.92 9.12 -3.44
C TYR A 82 -8.40 10.05 -4.54
N TYR A 83 -8.89 9.88 -5.77
CA TYR A 83 -8.38 10.62 -6.94
C TYR A 83 -8.75 12.11 -6.97
N THR A 84 -9.76 12.53 -6.19
CA THR A 84 -10.28 13.91 -6.21
C THR A 84 -9.95 14.70 -4.94
N SER A 85 -9.24 14.09 -3.99
CA SER A 85 -8.97 14.72 -2.70
C SER A 85 -7.50 15.10 -2.50
N ASP A 86 -7.26 16.03 -1.58
CA ASP A 86 -5.92 16.40 -1.14
C ASP A 86 -5.23 15.25 -0.38
N ARG A 87 -3.93 15.42 -0.14
CA ARG A 87 -3.07 14.41 0.50
C ARG A 87 -3.53 13.95 1.88
N TRP A 88 -4.24 14.78 2.65
CA TRP A 88 -4.68 14.42 4.00
C TRP A 88 -5.82 13.41 3.94
N VAL A 89 -6.78 13.66 3.05
CA VAL A 89 -7.91 12.77 2.82
C VAL A 89 -7.44 11.48 2.12
N ARG A 90 -6.53 11.57 1.14
CA ARG A 90 -5.93 10.37 0.52
C ARG A 90 -5.24 9.48 1.55
N ASN A 91 -4.48 10.06 2.47
CA ASN A 91 -3.86 9.33 3.56
C ASN A 91 -4.89 8.66 4.48
N GLU A 92 -5.99 9.34 4.81
CA GLU A 92 -7.05 8.76 5.63
C GLU A 92 -7.77 7.62 4.90
N ILE A 93 -7.93 7.71 3.58
CA ILE A 93 -8.46 6.62 2.74
C ILE A 93 -7.54 5.39 2.79
N ILE A 94 -6.23 5.56 2.65
CA ILE A 94 -5.30 4.42 2.72
C ILE A 94 -5.28 3.82 4.13
N LYS A 95 -5.40 4.62 5.20
CA LYS A 95 -5.58 4.09 6.56
C LYS A 95 -6.89 3.31 6.71
N ALA A 96 -7.98 3.75 6.07
CA ALA A 96 -9.21 2.98 6.06
C ALA A 96 -8.99 1.62 5.36
N PHE A 97 -8.35 1.61 4.19
CA PHE A 97 -7.98 0.36 3.51
C PHE A 97 -7.09 -0.56 4.35
N LYS A 98 -6.13 0.00 5.10
CA LYS A 98 -5.32 -0.77 6.05
C LYS A 98 -6.20 -1.56 7.02
N LYS A 99 -7.15 -0.88 7.67
CA LYS A 99 -8.08 -1.48 8.65
C LYS A 99 -9.04 -2.47 8.00
N ILE A 100 -9.44 -2.22 6.75
CA ILE A 100 -10.29 -3.13 5.98
C ILE A 100 -9.51 -4.42 5.67
N ALA A 101 -8.28 -4.30 5.17
CA ALA A 101 -7.42 -5.44 4.84
C ALA A 101 -7.08 -6.31 6.07
N GLU A 102 -7.10 -5.76 7.30
CA GLU A 102 -6.94 -6.56 8.53
C GLU A 102 -8.12 -7.51 8.80
N PHE A 103 -9.30 -7.24 8.24
CA PHE A 103 -10.54 -7.95 8.57
C PHE A 103 -11.18 -8.67 7.36
N GLN A 104 -10.95 -8.19 6.14
CA GLN A 104 -11.51 -8.78 4.93
C GLN A 104 -10.52 -8.73 3.76
N ASN A 105 -10.66 -9.71 2.87
CA ASN A 105 -9.91 -9.74 1.62
C ASN A 105 -10.39 -8.64 0.68
N LEU A 106 -9.43 -7.97 0.05
CA LEU A 106 -9.67 -6.92 -0.93
C LEU A 106 -9.62 -7.51 -2.33
N GLU A 107 -10.55 -7.07 -3.18
CA GLU A 107 -10.46 -7.33 -4.61
C GLU A 107 -9.26 -6.61 -5.23
N GLU A 108 -8.76 -7.15 -6.33
CA GLU A 108 -7.59 -6.66 -7.07
C GLU A 108 -7.65 -5.15 -7.36
N GLN A 109 -8.80 -4.64 -7.82
CA GLN A 109 -8.96 -3.22 -8.11
C GLN A 109 -8.68 -2.28 -6.91
N PHE A 110 -8.94 -2.73 -5.68
CA PHE A 110 -8.66 -1.97 -4.48
C PHE A 110 -7.19 -2.08 -4.09
N MET A 111 -6.62 -3.28 -4.27
CA MET A 111 -5.18 -3.51 -4.08
C MET A 111 -4.34 -2.70 -5.07
N ASP A 112 -4.79 -2.55 -6.31
CA ASP A 112 -4.16 -1.72 -7.33
C ASP A 112 -4.07 -0.26 -6.89
N LEU A 113 -5.15 0.29 -6.32
CA LEU A 113 -5.14 1.65 -5.78
C LEU A 113 -4.11 1.78 -4.65
N ILE A 114 -4.14 0.87 -3.68
CA ILE A 114 -3.21 0.87 -2.54
C ILE A 114 -1.78 0.78 -3.05
N SER A 115 -1.50 -0.14 -3.98
CA SER A 115 -0.18 -0.34 -4.55
C SER A 115 0.32 0.87 -5.33
N ASN A 116 -0.55 1.51 -6.12
CA ASN A 116 -0.16 2.71 -6.86
C ASN A 116 0.10 3.91 -5.94
N SER A 117 -0.49 3.95 -4.75
CA SER A 117 -0.20 5.00 -3.76
C SER A 117 1.23 4.96 -3.19
N LEU A 118 2.00 3.90 -3.46
CA LEU A 118 3.44 3.86 -3.16
C LEU A 118 4.26 4.89 -3.97
N LYS A 119 3.69 5.43 -5.05
CA LYS A 119 4.32 6.47 -5.89
C LYS A 119 4.03 7.89 -5.41
N GLU A 120 3.28 8.05 -4.33
CA GLU A 120 2.97 9.37 -3.77
C GLU A 120 4.21 9.99 -3.13
N GLU A 121 4.31 11.33 -3.15
CA GLU A 121 5.40 12.06 -2.48
C GLU A 121 5.18 12.13 -0.96
N TYR A 122 3.92 12.04 -0.50
CA TYR A 122 3.59 12.20 0.90
C TYR A 122 3.85 10.91 1.68
N VAL A 123 5.02 10.85 2.33
CA VAL A 123 5.53 9.70 3.12
C VAL A 123 4.49 8.94 3.95
N PRO A 124 3.56 9.59 4.69
CA PRO A 124 2.53 8.87 5.43
C PRO A 124 1.62 7.98 4.57
N ILE A 125 1.32 8.40 3.33
CA ILE A 125 0.54 7.57 2.39
C ILE A 125 1.32 6.31 2.05
N ILE A 126 2.60 6.45 1.68
CA ILE A 126 3.47 5.32 1.32
C ILE A 126 3.56 4.30 2.46
N ILE A 127 3.74 4.78 3.71
CA ILE A 127 3.80 3.90 4.89
C ILE A 127 2.49 3.15 5.09
N ASN A 128 1.35 3.86 5.06
CA ASN A 128 0.04 3.22 5.25
C ASN A 128 -0.29 2.26 4.09
N ALA A 129 0.20 2.53 2.88
CA ALA A 129 0.03 1.66 1.72
C ALA A 129 0.80 0.35 1.88
N LEU A 130 2.08 0.42 2.29
CA LEU A 130 2.87 -0.76 2.62
C LEU A 130 2.23 -1.59 3.74
N ASP A 131 1.73 -0.93 4.79
CA ASP A 131 1.01 -1.62 5.87
C ASP A 131 -0.28 -2.27 5.37
N SER A 132 -1.02 -1.62 4.48
CA SER A 132 -2.24 -2.18 3.89
C SER A 132 -1.96 -3.42 3.04
N LEU A 133 -0.93 -3.36 2.19
CA LEU A 133 -0.50 -4.50 1.38
C LEU A 133 0.03 -5.65 2.24
N TRP A 134 0.66 -5.34 3.38
CA TRP A 134 1.07 -6.35 4.36
C TRP A 134 -0.11 -7.11 4.96
N ASN A 135 -1.28 -6.49 5.05
CA ASN A 135 -2.47 -7.17 5.56
C ASN A 135 -3.22 -7.97 4.48
N CYS A 136 -2.81 -7.89 3.22
CA CYS A 136 -3.41 -8.66 2.12
C CYS A 136 -2.77 -10.06 2.01
N ASP A 137 -3.59 -11.07 1.72
CA ASP A 137 -3.21 -12.50 1.66
C ASP A 137 -2.13 -12.80 0.59
N ALA A 138 -2.32 -12.30 -0.64
CA ALA A 138 -1.42 -12.57 -1.76
C ALA A 138 -1.27 -11.32 -2.63
N LEU A 139 -0.04 -11.01 -3.05
CA LEU A 139 0.22 -9.89 -3.94
C LEU A 139 0.46 -10.36 -5.36
N LEU A 140 -0.28 -9.77 -6.31
CA LEU A 140 0.00 -9.91 -7.73
C LEU A 140 1.31 -9.23 -8.13
N GLN A 141 1.84 -9.64 -9.27
CA GLN A 141 3.11 -9.14 -9.81
C GLN A 141 3.09 -7.64 -10.06
N THR A 142 1.96 -7.09 -10.50
CA THR A 142 1.75 -5.64 -10.66
C THR A 142 1.99 -4.89 -9.35
N HIS A 143 1.56 -5.46 -8.22
CA HIS A 143 1.77 -4.88 -6.91
C HIS A 143 3.25 -4.93 -6.48
N LEU A 144 3.93 -6.06 -6.72
CA LEU A 144 5.36 -6.20 -6.42
C LEU A 144 6.21 -5.20 -7.19
N LYS A 145 5.85 -4.90 -8.44
CA LYS A 145 6.53 -3.89 -9.26
C LYS A 145 6.46 -2.50 -8.65
N ASN A 146 5.34 -2.13 -8.02
CA ASN A 146 5.24 -0.85 -7.33
C ASN A 146 6.03 -0.83 -6.01
N ILE A 147 6.21 -1.97 -5.34
CA ILE A 147 7.07 -2.07 -4.15
C ILE A 147 8.54 -1.82 -4.53
N LEU A 148 8.99 -2.27 -5.71
CA LEU A 148 10.34 -1.97 -6.21
C LEU A 148 10.63 -0.47 -6.31
N PHE A 149 9.61 0.35 -6.56
CA PHE A 149 9.78 1.81 -6.66
C PHE A 149 10.27 2.44 -5.35
N VAL A 150 9.92 1.83 -4.21
CA VAL A 150 10.20 2.37 -2.86
C VAL A 150 11.19 1.53 -2.06
N ILE A 151 11.83 0.53 -2.68
CA ILE A 151 12.72 -0.40 -1.97
C ILE A 151 14.01 0.24 -1.45
N ASP A 152 14.48 1.30 -2.10
CA ASP A 152 15.66 2.09 -1.74
C ASP A 152 15.31 3.49 -1.20
N HIS A 153 14.04 3.71 -0.84
CA HIS A 153 13.54 5.02 -0.40
C HIS A 153 14.36 5.59 0.77
N GLU A 154 14.59 6.91 0.76
CA GLU A 154 15.42 7.63 1.74
C GLU A 154 14.98 7.41 3.20
N SER A 155 13.68 7.37 3.45
CA SER A 155 13.10 6.92 4.71
C SER A 155 13.42 5.44 4.95
N SER A 156 14.24 5.17 5.96
CA SER A 156 14.59 3.82 6.41
C SER A 156 13.37 2.99 6.78
N GLN A 157 12.30 3.63 7.29
CA GLN A 157 11.04 2.97 7.61
C GLN A 157 10.36 2.43 6.36
N ILE A 158 10.30 3.23 5.29
CA ILE A 158 9.69 2.82 4.01
C ILE A 158 10.52 1.70 3.39
N SER A 159 11.83 1.90 3.23
CA SER A 159 12.70 0.89 2.59
C SER A 159 12.72 -0.43 3.37
N THR A 160 12.70 -0.39 4.71
CA THR A 160 12.62 -1.61 5.54
C THR A 160 11.30 -2.36 5.31
N LYS A 161 10.16 -1.64 5.30
CA LYS A 161 8.84 -2.24 5.06
C LYS A 161 8.72 -2.81 3.65
N ALA A 162 9.19 -2.08 2.64
CA ALA A 162 9.19 -2.53 1.25
C ALA A 162 10.01 -3.81 1.07
N LYS A 163 11.22 -3.87 1.63
CA LYS A 163 12.06 -5.08 1.61
C LYS A 163 11.42 -6.26 2.31
N ALA A 164 10.83 -6.04 3.49
CA ALA A 164 10.14 -7.09 4.24
C ALA A 164 8.96 -7.65 3.45
N LEU A 165 8.15 -6.78 2.85
CA LEU A 165 6.99 -7.17 2.04
C LEU A 165 7.43 -7.92 0.77
N LEU A 166 8.48 -7.44 0.08
CA LEU A 166 9.00 -8.14 -1.10
C LEU A 166 9.57 -9.53 -0.73
N LYS A 167 10.30 -9.66 0.37
CA LYS A 167 10.82 -10.95 0.88
C LYS A 167 9.72 -11.89 1.38
N ARG A 168 8.55 -11.35 1.74
CA ARG A 168 7.37 -12.16 2.06
C ARG A 168 6.85 -12.88 0.82
N GLU A 169 6.88 -12.23 -0.34
CA GLU A 169 6.30 -12.76 -1.58
C GLU A 169 7.33 -13.51 -2.44
N VAL A 170 8.57 -13.04 -2.47
CA VAL A 170 9.69 -13.63 -3.21
C VAL A 170 10.58 -14.39 -2.23
N LYS A 171 10.70 -15.71 -2.36
CA LYS A 171 11.34 -16.56 -1.32
C LYS A 171 12.80 -16.90 -1.61
N SER A 172 13.19 -16.94 -2.87
CA SER A 172 14.54 -17.32 -3.30
C SER A 172 15.12 -16.37 -4.35
N TYR A 173 16.42 -16.49 -4.61
CA TYR A 173 17.06 -15.76 -5.73
C TYR A 173 16.49 -16.21 -7.09
N THR A 174 16.00 -17.45 -7.19
CA THR A 174 15.40 -17.97 -8.42
C THR A 174 14.05 -17.30 -8.66
N ASP A 175 13.23 -17.18 -7.62
CA ASP A 175 11.96 -16.45 -7.68
C ASP A 175 12.20 -14.97 -8.01
N LEU A 176 13.24 -14.37 -7.40
CA LEU A 176 13.63 -13.00 -7.71
C LEU A 176 14.01 -12.86 -9.19
N PHE A 177 14.80 -13.79 -9.74
CA PHE A 177 15.17 -13.77 -11.14
C PHE A 177 13.94 -13.89 -12.05
N GLN A 178 13.01 -14.80 -11.75
CA GLN A 178 11.77 -14.96 -12.50
C GLN A 178 10.93 -13.68 -12.47
N PHE A 179 10.72 -13.11 -11.29
CA PHE A 179 10.02 -11.85 -11.10
C PHE A 179 10.64 -10.70 -11.92
N LEU A 180 11.98 -10.58 -11.91
CA LEU A 180 12.67 -9.55 -12.66
C LEU A 180 12.54 -9.74 -14.18
N ASN A 181 12.52 -10.98 -14.66
CA ASN A 181 12.29 -11.29 -16.08
C ASN A 181 10.87 -10.98 -16.53
N GLU A 182 9.89 -11.16 -15.64
CA GLU A 182 8.49 -11.00 -15.98
C GLU A 182 8.16 -9.57 -16.41
N GLU A 183 7.61 -9.45 -17.63
CA GLU A 183 7.38 -8.18 -18.33
C GLU A 183 8.60 -7.23 -18.34
N ASN A 184 9.82 -7.78 -18.33
CA ASN A 184 11.07 -7.02 -18.27
C ASN A 184 11.16 -6.06 -17.07
N SER A 185 10.67 -6.48 -15.90
CA SER A 185 10.68 -5.66 -14.68
C SER A 185 12.09 -5.19 -14.28
N TYR A 186 13.13 -5.94 -14.65
CA TYR A 186 14.53 -5.52 -14.48
C TYR A 186 14.81 -4.13 -15.08
N LYS A 187 14.21 -3.76 -16.22
CA LYS A 187 14.44 -2.47 -16.87
C LYS A 187 13.97 -1.25 -16.06
N ARG A 188 13.14 -1.48 -15.03
CA ARG A 188 12.59 -0.40 -14.19
C ARG A 188 13.49 -0.07 -13.01
N LEU A 189 14.48 -0.91 -12.71
CA LEU A 189 15.33 -0.76 -11.54
C LEU A 189 16.51 0.15 -11.84
N ASN A 190 16.65 1.21 -11.05
CA ASN A 190 17.90 1.95 -11.00
C ASN A 190 18.97 1.18 -10.19
N LYS A 191 20.22 1.64 -10.24
CA LYS A 191 21.32 0.97 -9.51
C LYS A 191 21.08 0.91 -7.99
N PRO A 192 20.68 2.00 -7.32
CA PRO A 192 20.32 1.94 -5.89
C PRO A 192 19.25 0.89 -5.54
N GLN A 193 18.17 0.78 -6.31
CA GLN A 193 17.12 -0.22 -6.11
C GLN A 193 17.65 -1.64 -6.33
N PHE A 194 18.47 -1.86 -7.35
CA PHE A 194 19.11 -3.16 -7.57
C PHE A 194 20.02 -3.53 -6.39
N ARG A 195 20.83 -2.61 -5.87
CA ARG A 195 21.64 -2.84 -4.65
C ARG A 195 20.78 -3.17 -3.45
N ALA A 196 19.64 -2.51 -3.29
CA ALA A 196 18.70 -2.80 -2.22
C ALA A 196 18.14 -4.23 -2.33
N LEU A 197 17.92 -4.75 -3.55
CA LEU A 197 17.59 -6.16 -3.76
C LEU A 197 18.74 -7.08 -3.36
N LEU A 198 19.97 -6.77 -3.77
CA LEU A 198 21.15 -7.57 -3.39
C LEU A 198 21.25 -7.72 -1.86
N LEU A 199 21.11 -6.61 -1.14
CA LEU A 199 21.12 -6.59 0.32
C LEU A 199 19.94 -7.34 0.97
N THR A 200 18.84 -7.54 0.26
CA THR A 200 17.62 -8.16 0.80
C THR A 200 17.64 -9.69 0.64
N PHE A 201 18.19 -10.16 -0.49
CA PHE A 201 18.08 -11.56 -0.93
C PHE A 201 19.39 -12.35 -0.84
N PHE A 202 20.55 -11.70 -0.73
CA PHE A 202 21.85 -12.38 -0.80
C PHE A 202 22.66 -12.14 0.47
N ASP A 203 22.91 -13.23 1.19
CA ASP A 203 23.74 -13.30 2.39
C ASP A 203 25.03 -14.10 2.16
N SER A 204 25.17 -14.77 1.02
CA SER A 204 26.32 -15.63 0.68
C SER A 204 26.81 -15.39 -0.74
N VAL A 205 28.11 -15.61 -0.95
CA VAL A 205 28.76 -15.54 -2.28
C VAL A 205 28.20 -16.61 -3.21
N PHE A 206 27.90 -17.81 -2.69
CA PHE A 206 27.38 -18.91 -3.49
C PHE A 206 26.05 -18.56 -4.16
N ALA A 207 25.05 -18.10 -3.39
CA ALA A 207 23.76 -17.70 -3.95
C ALA A 207 23.90 -16.55 -4.95
N LEU A 208 24.85 -15.63 -4.73
CA LEU A 208 25.12 -14.52 -5.62
C LEU A 208 25.67 -15.00 -6.98
N GLU A 209 26.61 -15.95 -6.99
CA GLU A 209 27.19 -16.50 -8.21
C GLU A 209 26.16 -17.32 -9.02
N GLU A 210 25.26 -18.04 -8.35
CA GLU A 210 24.15 -18.73 -9.03
C GLU A 210 23.22 -17.72 -9.72
N PHE A 211 22.84 -16.64 -9.03
CA PHE A 211 22.02 -15.57 -9.61
C PHE A 211 22.71 -14.83 -10.75
N LYS A 212 24.02 -14.57 -10.62
CA LYS A 212 24.84 -14.01 -11.70
C LYS A 212 24.84 -14.91 -12.93
N THR A 213 24.94 -16.23 -12.75
CA THR A 213 24.88 -17.21 -13.85
C THR A 213 23.53 -17.12 -14.57
N LEU A 214 22.42 -17.00 -13.84
CA LEU A 214 21.08 -16.80 -14.42
C LEU A 214 21.02 -15.52 -15.27
N ILE A 215 21.58 -14.42 -14.78
CA ILE A 215 21.64 -13.14 -15.52
C ILE A 215 22.51 -13.26 -16.77
N VAL A 216 23.68 -13.90 -16.68
CA VAL A 216 24.55 -14.10 -17.85
C VAL A 216 23.82 -14.88 -18.95
N ALA A 217 23.10 -15.94 -18.58
CA ALA A 217 22.36 -16.79 -19.50
C ALA A 217 21.04 -16.17 -20.02
N SER A 218 20.58 -15.04 -19.46
CA SER A 218 19.29 -14.44 -19.81
C SER A 218 19.30 -13.71 -21.16
N ASN A 219 18.12 -13.40 -21.69
CA ASN A 219 17.95 -12.49 -22.84
C ASN A 219 17.78 -11.03 -22.41
N TRP A 220 18.32 -10.63 -21.25
CA TRP A 220 18.29 -9.24 -20.83
C TRP A 220 19.03 -8.35 -21.82
N ASP A 221 18.52 -7.14 -21.94
CA ASP A 221 19.19 -6.07 -22.66
C ASP A 221 20.64 -5.91 -22.18
N LEU A 222 21.55 -5.69 -23.13
CA LEU A 222 22.98 -5.74 -22.88
C LEU A 222 23.42 -4.62 -21.92
N ASP A 223 22.80 -3.44 -22.01
CA ASP A 223 23.17 -2.28 -21.20
C ASP A 223 22.77 -2.47 -19.73
N GLU A 224 21.53 -2.92 -19.48
CA GLU A 224 21.04 -3.29 -18.17
C GLU A 224 21.80 -4.50 -17.60
N LYS A 225 22.05 -5.54 -18.41
CA LYS A 225 22.81 -6.72 -18.00
C LYS A 225 24.22 -6.32 -17.54
N ASN A 226 24.95 -5.54 -18.33
CA ASN A 226 26.29 -5.07 -17.98
C ASN A 226 26.28 -4.21 -16.71
N THR A 227 25.24 -3.38 -16.55
CA THR A 227 25.06 -2.57 -15.35
C THR A 227 24.92 -3.45 -14.11
N TYR A 228 24.04 -4.44 -14.14
CA TYR A 228 23.77 -5.30 -12.98
C TYR A 228 24.90 -6.27 -12.67
N LEU A 229 25.59 -6.80 -13.68
CA LEU A 229 26.77 -7.65 -13.46
C LEU A 229 27.89 -6.90 -12.73
N ARG A 230 28.13 -5.63 -13.05
CA ARG A 230 29.11 -4.80 -12.31
C ARG A 230 28.71 -4.56 -10.86
N GLU A 231 27.41 -4.39 -10.61
CA GLU A 231 26.89 -4.25 -9.24
C GLU A 231 27.03 -5.55 -8.45
N LEU A 232 26.81 -6.71 -9.08
CA LEU A 232 27.03 -8.03 -8.48
C LEU A 232 28.50 -8.24 -8.12
N GLU A 233 29.45 -7.95 -9.01
CA GLU A 233 30.89 -8.05 -8.73
C GLU A 233 31.33 -7.14 -7.57
N THR A 234 30.73 -5.94 -7.49
CA THR A 234 31.00 -5.01 -6.40
C THR A 234 30.47 -5.57 -5.07
N PHE A 235 29.26 -6.15 -5.09
CA PHE A 235 28.63 -6.74 -3.92
C PHE A 235 29.35 -8.01 -3.44
N GLU A 236 29.81 -8.85 -4.36
CA GLU A 236 30.62 -10.05 -4.09
C GLU A 236 31.86 -9.71 -3.26
N LYS A 237 32.60 -8.65 -3.65
CA LYS A 237 33.78 -8.17 -2.90
C LYS A 237 33.42 -7.72 -1.47
N ILE A 238 32.23 -7.17 -1.27
CA ILE A 238 31.74 -6.76 0.06
C ILE A 238 31.47 -8.01 0.92
N LEU A 239 30.83 -9.04 0.34
CA LEU A 239 30.55 -10.29 1.05
C LEU A 239 31.85 -11.01 1.44
N LEU A 240 32.81 -11.12 0.52
CA LEU A 240 34.10 -11.77 0.78
C LEU A 240 34.88 -11.10 1.93
N ARG A 241 34.86 -9.76 1.99
CA ARG A 241 35.49 -9.02 3.10
C ARG A 241 34.82 -9.28 4.44
N LYS A 242 33.50 -9.48 4.47
CA LYS A 242 32.77 -9.82 5.70
C LYS A 242 33.06 -11.24 6.18
N SER A 243 33.31 -12.19 5.27
CA SER A 243 33.63 -13.58 5.65
C SER A 243 35.06 -13.78 6.16
N THR A 244 35.95 -12.80 5.95
CA THR A 244 37.34 -12.84 6.43
C THR A 244 37.57 -12.12 7.77
N LEU A 245 36.50 -11.56 8.36
CA LEU A 245 36.48 -10.90 9.68
C LEU A 245 35.75 -11.80 10.68
#